data_AF-A0A7W1CPB1-F1
#
_entry.id   AF-A0A7W1CPB1-F1
#
_cell.length_a   1.000
_cell.length_b   1.000
_cell.length_c   1.000
_cell.angle_alpha   90.00
_cell.angle_beta   90.00
_cell.angle_gamma   90.00
#
_symmetry.space_group_name_H-M   'P 1'
#
loop_
_entity.id
_entity.type
_entity.pdbx_description
1 polymer ?
#
loop_
_entity_poly.entity_id
_entity_poly.type
_entity_poly.pdbx_seq_one_letter_code
_entity_poly.pdbx_strand_id
1 'polypeptide(L)' 'MTAEASAGRIGVLGTIPVVFADYEIDNPSTSGITTEDNGLLEFVPAFVPA' A
#
# COMPACT_ATOMS: atom_id res chain seq x y z
N MET A 1 -6.32 -9.83 0.62
CA MET A 1 -6.92 -9.23 -0.59
C MET A 1 -8.35 -9.74 -0.71
N THR A 2 -9.30 -8.83 -0.92
CA THR A 2 -10.73 -9.12 -1.15
C THR A 2 -11.21 -8.30 -2.33
N ALA A 3 -12.03 -8.88 -3.20
CA ALA A 3 -12.68 -8.16 -4.30
C ALA A 3 -14.18 -8.35 -4.21
N GLU A 4 -14.93 -7.28 -4.43
CA GLU A 4 -16.40 -7.27 -4.41
C GLU A 4 -16.94 -6.59 -5.66
N ALA A 5 -17.94 -7.21 -6.28
CA ALA A 5 -18.65 -6.67 -7.43
C ALA A 5 -20.08 -6.29 -7.03
N SER A 6 -20.48 -5.05 -7.33
CA SER A 6 -21.84 -4.56 -7.06
C SER A 6 -22.22 -3.44 -8.02
N ALA A 7 -23.43 -3.49 -8.57
CA ALA A 7 -24.01 -2.44 -9.42
C ALA A 7 -23.08 -1.94 -10.56
N GLY A 8 -22.40 -2.86 -11.25
CA GLY A 8 -21.48 -2.52 -12.34
C GLY A 8 -20.12 -1.95 -11.89
N ARG A 9 -19.84 -1.95 -10.58
CA ARG A 9 -18.56 -1.56 -9.99
C ARG A 9 -17.83 -2.76 -9.43
N ILE A 10 -16.50 -2.74 -9.52
CA ILE A 10 -15.62 -3.69 -8.80
C ILE A 10 -14.77 -2.90 -7.82
N GLY A 11 -14.90 -3.20 -6.52
CA GLY A 11 -14.00 -2.70 -5.48
C GLY A 11 -12.98 -3.78 -5.09
N VAL A 12 -11.72 -3.39 -4.92
CA VAL A 12 -10.67 -4.30 -4.41
C VAL A 12 -10.11 -3.70 -3.13
N LEU A 13 -10.08 -4.46 -2.04
CA LEU A 13 -9.35 -4.12 -0.83
C LEU A 13 -8.06 -4.96 -0.78
N GLY A 14 -6.92 -4.27 -0.77
CA GLY A 14 -5.63 -4.92 -0.79
C GLY A 14 -4.62 -4.26 0.13
N THR A 15 -3.63 -5.06 0.51
CA THR A 15 -2.44 -4.61 1.24
C THR A 15 -1.22 -5.31 0.64
N ILE A 16 -0.10 -4.62 0.55
CA ILE A 16 1.19 -5.21 0.12
C ILE A 16 2.32 -4.73 1.03
N PRO A 17 3.29 -5.60 1.38
CA PRO A 17 4.52 -5.16 2.03
C PRO A 17 5.36 -4.35 1.04
N VAL A 18 6.06 -3.33 1.55
CA VAL A 18 6.90 -2.43 0.76
C VAL A 18 8.21 -2.23 1.51
N VAL A 19 9.34 -2.33 0.81
CA VAL A 19 10.66 -1.92 1.31
C VAL A 19 10.96 -0.52 0.77
N PHE A 20 11.30 0.42 1.65
CA PHE A 20 11.42 1.83 1.26
C PHE A 20 12.59 2.12 0.32
N ALA A 21 13.68 1.37 0.46
CA ALA A 21 14.86 1.50 -0.39
C ALA A 21 14.58 1.18 -1.88
N ASP A 22 13.58 0.34 -2.19
CA ASP A 22 13.18 0.03 -3.56
C ASP A 22 12.60 1.27 -4.30
N TYR A 23 12.25 2.31 -3.57
CA TYR A 23 11.66 3.56 -4.06
C TYR A 23 12.54 4.78 -3.78
N GLU A 24 13.83 4.56 -3.45
CA GLU A 24 14.78 5.63 -3.13
C GLU A 24 14.33 6.51 -1.94
N ILE A 25 13.58 5.91 -1.00
CA ILE A 25 13.17 6.59 0.24
C ILE A 25 14.17 6.22 1.33
N ASP A 26 14.93 7.24 1.77
CA ASP A 26 15.92 7.08 2.83
C ASP A 26 15.27 6.81 4.19
N ASN A 27 15.94 5.98 5.00
CA ASN A 27 15.53 5.73 6.37
C ASN A 27 15.79 6.97 7.25
N PRO A 28 14.76 7.57 7.89
CA PRO A 28 14.90 8.79 8.68
C PRO A 28 15.45 8.57 10.09
N SER A 29 16.00 7.38 10.39
CA SER A 29 16.61 7.07 11.69
C SER A 29 17.69 8.08 12.06
N THR A 30 17.75 8.42 13.34
CA THR A 30 18.69 9.38 13.90
C THR A 30 19.25 8.87 15.23
N SER A 31 20.24 9.56 15.80
CA SER A 31 20.90 9.13 17.04
C SER A 31 19.87 8.85 18.15
N GLY A 32 19.75 7.59 18.57
CA GLY A 32 18.84 7.15 19.62
C GLY A 32 17.38 6.92 19.20
N ILE A 33 17.03 7.09 17.91
CA ILE A 33 15.68 6.87 17.37
C ILE A 33 15.79 6.07 16.06
N THR A 34 15.19 4.88 16.03
CA THR A 34 15.19 4.01 14.86
C THR A 34 13.79 3.84 14.30
N THR A 35 13.66 3.88 12.98
CA THR A 35 12.45 3.46 12.26
C THR A 35 12.73 2.18 11.47
N GLU A 36 11.71 1.35 11.29
CA GLU A 36 11.76 0.24 10.33
C GLU A 36 11.97 0.77 8.90
N ASP A 37 12.51 -0.08 8.02
CA ASP A 37 12.78 0.21 6.61
C ASP A 37 11.71 -0.37 5.66
N ASN A 38 10.62 -0.89 6.24
CA ASN A 38 9.49 -1.44 5.52
C ASN A 38 8.15 -0.90 6.03
N GLY A 39 7.10 -1.08 5.23
CA GLY A 39 5.74 -0.75 5.60
C GLY A 39 4.71 -1.60 4.87
N LEU A 40 3.43 -1.39 5.21
CA LEU A 40 2.30 -1.98 4.51
C LEU A 40 1.58 -0.88 3.72
N LEU A 41 1.51 -1.02 2.40
CA LEU A 41 0.70 -0.13 1.56
C LEU A 41 -0.72 -0.71 1.47
N GLU A 42 -1.68 0.06 1.95
CA GLU A 42 -3.11 -0.26 1.84
C GLU A 42 -3.74 0.47 0.65
N PHE A 43 -4.56 -0.22 -0.14
CA PHE A 43 -5.20 0.36 -1.31
C PHE A 43 -6.63 -0.14 -1.52
N VAL A 44 -7.47 0.74 -2.07
CA VAL A 44 -8.89 0.48 -2.35
C VAL A 44 -9.31 0.99 -3.74
N PRO A 45 -8.82 0.41 -4.86
CA PRO A 45 -9.24 0.82 -6.18
C PRO A 45 -10.70 0.41 -6.45
N ALA A 46 -11.38 1.26 -7.21
CA ALA A 46 -12.74 1.02 -7.70
C ALA A 46 -12.76 1.16 -9.22
N PHE A 47 -13.18 0.09 -9.91
CA PHE A 47 -13.28 0.03 -11.36
C PHE A 47 -14.73 0.19 -11.79
N VAL A 48 -14.93 0.95 -12.86
CA VAL A 48 -16.23 1.17 -13.53
C VAL A 48 -16.06 0.88 -15.03
N PRO A 49 -17.15 0.65 -15.78
CA PRO A 49 -17.08 0.50 -17.23
C PRO A 49 -16.44 1.73 -17.89
N ALA A 50 -15.72 1.51 -18.98
CA ALA A 50 -15.05 2.55 -19.76
C ALA A 50 -16.03 3.44 -20.53
#